data_AF-A0A7S1NBN6-F1
#
_entry.id   AF-A0A7S1NBN6-F1
#
_cell.length_a   1.000
_cell.length_b   1.000
_cell.length_c   1.000
_cell.angle_alpha   90.00
_cell.angle_beta   90.00
_cell.angle_gamma   90.00
#
_symmetry.space_group_name_H-M   'P 1'
#
loop_
_entity.id
_entity.type
_entity.pdbx_description
1 polymer ?
#
loop_
_entity_poly.entity_id
_entity_poly.type
_entity_poly.pdbx_seq_one_letter_code
_entity_poly.pdbx_strand_id
1 'polypeptide(L)'
;GDTKSGKAIILGTSNGPNPVPRTDVTCNLNVFKALRPWGPSPEVPEAPLQGGKNIACCVAGPNLLLKCDLSQEHGPSTNGKSTVVAQSSGLRRVAGTSLSVSLSLSRAVEAAPRGCLAAPPKEANRRCPSCRVTKDPRGFSAGADVCALCASRGPPAKK
;
A
#
# COMPACT_ATOMS: atom_id res chain seq x y z
N GLY A 1 8.53 -19.84 16.76
CA GLY A 1 9.66 -19.01 17.21
C GLY A 1 9.21 -18.20 18.40
N ASP A 2 9.91 -18.32 19.53
CA ASP A 2 9.59 -17.57 20.73
C ASP A 2 10.00 -16.11 20.57
N THR A 3 9.14 -15.21 21.05
CA THR A 3 9.50 -13.79 21.12
C THR A 3 10.59 -13.59 22.18
N LYS A 4 11.46 -12.59 22.02
CA LYS A 4 12.55 -12.25 22.98
C LYS A 4 12.08 -12.08 24.44
N SER A 5 10.78 -11.85 24.65
CA SER A 5 10.18 -11.72 25.98
C SER A 5 9.73 -13.03 26.62
N GLY A 6 9.68 -14.14 25.87
CA GLY A 6 9.11 -15.41 26.35
C GLY A 6 7.63 -15.33 26.71
N LYS A 7 6.91 -14.27 26.34
CA LYS A 7 5.49 -14.06 26.68
C LYS A 7 4.54 -14.46 25.56
N ALA A 8 5.06 -14.63 24.35
CA ALA A 8 4.29 -15.00 23.18
C ALA A 8 5.11 -15.81 22.18
N ILE A 9 4.40 -16.65 21.41
CA ILE A 9 4.91 -17.41 20.28
C ILE A 9 4.41 -16.75 19.00
N ILE A 10 5.28 -16.62 17.99
CA ILE A 10 4.88 -16.25 16.63
C ILE A 10 4.21 -17.46 15.97
N LEU A 11 2.94 -17.33 15.61
CA LEU A 11 2.19 -18.36 14.87
C LEU A 11 2.34 -18.22 13.36
N GLY A 12 2.43 -16.98 12.86
CA GLY A 12 2.56 -16.70 11.44
C GLY A 12 3.04 -15.27 11.21
N THR A 13 3.87 -15.09 10.20
CA THR A 13 4.34 -13.78 9.75
C THR A 13 4.50 -13.79 8.24
N SER A 14 4.20 -12.67 7.60
CA SER A 14 4.48 -12.45 6.18
C SER A 14 5.94 -12.08 5.94
N ASN A 15 6.75 -11.80 6.97
CA ASN A 15 8.13 -11.29 6.83
C ASN A 15 8.24 -10.00 6.00
N GLY A 16 7.21 -9.15 6.06
CA GLY A 16 7.13 -7.88 5.33
C GLY A 16 5.88 -7.78 4.46
N PRO A 17 5.73 -6.67 3.70
CA PRO A 17 4.63 -6.50 2.76
C PRO A 17 4.82 -7.43 1.56
N ASN A 18 3.89 -8.35 1.34
CA ASN A 18 3.87 -9.23 0.17
C ASN A 18 2.65 -8.92 -0.71
N PRO A 19 2.78 -8.98 -2.05
CA PRO A 19 1.63 -8.85 -2.93
C PRO A 19 0.64 -9.99 -2.69
N VAL A 20 -0.66 -9.68 -2.64
CA VAL A 20 -1.72 -10.69 -2.58
C VAL A 20 -2.02 -11.13 -4.02
N PRO A 21 -1.87 -12.42 -4.36
CA PRO A 21 -2.08 -12.91 -5.72
C PRO A 21 -3.43 -12.48 -6.29
N ARG A 22 -3.44 -12.08 -7.57
CA ARG A 22 -4.63 -11.65 -8.32
C ARG A 22 -5.31 -10.39 -7.78
N THR A 23 -4.61 -9.61 -6.97
CA THR A 23 -5.08 -8.30 -6.52
C THR A 23 -3.93 -7.28 -6.66
N ASP A 24 -4.25 -6.00 -6.52
CA ASP A 24 -3.29 -4.90 -6.49
C ASP A 24 -2.91 -4.46 -5.06
N VAL A 25 -3.22 -5.32 -4.08
CA VAL A 25 -3.02 -5.06 -2.66
C VAL A 25 -1.78 -5.78 -2.15
N THR A 26 -1.04 -5.10 -1.30
CA THR A 26 0.06 -5.66 -0.51
C THR A 26 -0.40 -5.93 0.92
N CYS A 27 0.01 -7.06 1.48
CA CYS A 27 -0.37 -7.54 2.80
C CYS A 27 0.87 -7.70 3.69
N ASN A 28 0.82 -7.11 4.88
CA ASN A 28 1.73 -7.41 5.98
C ASN A 28 0.91 -7.97 7.15
N LEU A 29 1.24 -9.19 7.57
CA LEU A 29 0.52 -9.91 8.63
C LEU A 29 1.51 -10.45 9.65
N ASN A 30 1.21 -10.24 10.93
CA ASN A 30 1.87 -10.91 12.04
C ASN A 30 0.83 -11.43 13.03
N VAL A 31 0.95 -12.69 13.42
CA VAL A 31 0.06 -13.36 14.38
C VAL A 31 0.88 -13.92 15.51
N PHE A 32 0.47 -13.59 16.73
CA PHE A 32 1.12 -14.00 17.97
C PHE A 32 0.11 -14.70 18.87
N LYS A 33 0.58 -15.68 19.62
CA LYS A 33 -0.18 -16.35 20.68
C LYS A 33 0.48 -16.07 22.01
N ALA A 34 -0.24 -15.48 22.95
CA ALA A 34 0.25 -15.31 24.31
C ALA A 34 0.40 -16.67 25.00
N LEU A 35 1.48 -16.86 25.77
CA LEU A 35 1.81 -18.09 26.49
C LEU A 35 1.03 -18.29 27.80
N ARG A 36 0.01 -17.45 28.06
CA ARG A 36 -0.80 -17.62 29.26
C ARG A 36 -1.67 -18.87 29.11
N PRO A 37 -1.85 -19.66 30.19
CA PRO A 37 -2.80 -20.77 30.17
C PRO A 37 -4.18 -20.22 29.81
N TRP A 38 -4.69 -20.66 28.67
CA TRP A 38 -6.00 -20.32 28.17
C TRP A 38 -6.78 -21.62 28.04
N GLY A 39 -8.05 -21.60 28.46
CA GLY A 39 -8.95 -22.74 28.34
C GLY A 39 -9.22 -23.12 26.88
N PRO A 40 -10.01 -24.17 26.63
CA PRO A 40 -10.41 -24.54 25.28
C PRO A 40 -10.98 -23.30 24.58
N SER A 41 -10.42 -22.96 23.40
CA SER A 41 -10.85 -21.79 22.66
C SER A 41 -12.28 -22.05 22.19
N PRO A 42 -13.29 -21.31 22.69
CA PRO A 42 -14.60 -21.38 22.09
C PRO A 42 -14.49 -20.94 20.62
N GLU A 43 -15.36 -21.47 19.77
CA GLU A 43 -15.59 -20.86 18.47
C GLU A 43 -16.00 -19.41 18.70
N VAL A 44 -15.25 -18.48 18.12
CA VAL A 44 -15.54 -17.05 18.23
C VAL A 44 -16.25 -16.65 16.95
N PRO A 45 -17.52 -16.18 17.03
CA PRO A 45 -18.24 -15.75 15.84
C PRO A 45 -17.52 -14.58 15.18
N GLU A 46 -17.83 -14.36 13.91
CA GLU A 46 -17.27 -13.24 13.15
C GLU A 46 -17.63 -11.91 13.78
N ALA A 47 -16.61 -11.15 14.15
CA ALA A 47 -16.75 -9.83 14.74
C ALA A 47 -15.70 -8.87 14.16
N PRO A 48 -16.01 -7.57 14.08
CA PRO A 48 -15.02 -6.55 13.75
C PRO A 48 -13.84 -6.59 14.72
N LEU A 49 -12.62 -6.49 14.20
CA LEU A 49 -11.41 -6.42 15.02
C LEU A 49 -11.38 -5.07 15.76
N GLN A 50 -11.33 -5.11 17.09
CA GLN A 50 -11.39 -3.90 17.91
C GLN A 50 -10.24 -2.92 17.58
N GLY A 51 -10.61 -1.70 17.21
CA GLY A 51 -9.65 -0.65 16.80
C GLY A 51 -9.05 -0.84 15.40
N GLY A 52 -9.47 -1.89 14.68
CA GLY A 52 -9.16 -2.08 13.27
C GLY A 52 -10.12 -1.30 12.35
N LYS A 53 -9.67 -1.08 11.12
CA LYS A 53 -10.45 -0.52 10.02
C LYS A 53 -10.60 -1.61 8.96
N ASN A 54 -11.85 -1.95 8.62
CA ASN A 54 -12.20 -2.94 7.60
C ASN A 54 -11.50 -4.31 7.78
N ILE A 55 -11.52 -4.79 9.03
CA ILE A 55 -11.07 -6.14 9.38
C ILE A 55 -12.12 -6.77 10.27
N ALA A 56 -12.64 -7.92 9.86
CA ALA A 56 -13.39 -8.83 10.71
C ALA A 56 -12.56 -10.09 10.97
N CYS A 57 -12.76 -10.73 12.12
CA CYS A 57 -12.08 -11.96 12.47
C CYS A 57 -13.02 -12.95 13.16
N CYS A 58 -12.81 -14.24 12.92
CA CYS A 58 -13.44 -15.33 13.66
C CYS A 58 -12.43 -16.45 13.94
N VAL A 59 -12.75 -17.28 14.93
CA VAL A 59 -12.02 -18.51 15.21
C VAL A 59 -12.96 -19.68 14.98
N ALA A 60 -12.63 -20.51 13.99
CA ALA A 60 -13.37 -21.71 13.63
C ALA A 60 -12.46 -22.93 13.84
N GLY A 61 -12.65 -23.62 14.98
CA GLY A 61 -11.77 -24.71 15.42
C GLY A 61 -10.31 -24.27 15.56
N PRO A 62 -9.35 -24.89 14.83
CA PRO A 62 -7.94 -24.54 14.90
C PRO A 62 -7.57 -23.31 14.05
N ASN A 63 -8.52 -22.77 13.27
CA ASN A 63 -8.25 -21.75 12.27
C ASN A 63 -8.67 -20.36 12.74
N LEU A 64 -7.78 -19.39 12.57
CA LEU A 64 -8.10 -17.96 12.63
C LEU A 64 -8.40 -17.47 11.22
N LEU A 65 -9.60 -16.97 10.99
CA LEU A 65 -9.98 -16.37 9.72
C LEU A 65 -10.00 -14.84 9.87
N LEU A 66 -9.36 -14.15 8.92
CA LEU A 66 -9.38 -12.70 8.79
C LEU A 66 -10.09 -12.37 7.48
N LYS A 67 -11.13 -11.55 7.56
CA LYS A 67 -11.89 -11.06 6.41
C LYS A 67 -11.71 -9.55 6.28
N CYS A 68 -11.48 -9.08 5.06
CA CYS A 68 -11.30 -7.67 4.73
C CYS A 68 -12.04 -7.42 3.41
N ASP A 69 -12.74 -6.29 3.30
CA ASP A 69 -13.41 -5.88 2.07
C ASP A 69 -12.43 -5.09 1.17
N LEU A 70 -11.97 -5.70 0.07
CA LEU A 70 -11.00 -5.06 -0.82
C LEU A 70 -11.57 -3.90 -1.66
N SER A 71 -12.90 -3.69 -1.62
CA SER A 71 -13.56 -2.58 -2.31
C SER A 71 -13.48 -1.26 -1.54
N GLN A 72 -13.16 -1.30 -0.24
CA GLN A 72 -13.11 -0.12 0.62
C GLN A 72 -11.72 0.52 0.62
N GLU A 73 -11.71 1.85 0.69
CA GLU A 73 -10.51 2.66 0.85
C GLU A 73 -10.68 3.61 2.03
N HIS A 74 -9.67 3.66 2.91
CA HIS A 74 -9.66 4.49 4.12
C HIS A 74 -8.71 5.68 4.02
N GLY A 75 -8.36 6.08 2.79
CA GLY A 75 -7.51 7.21 2.48
C GLY A 75 -6.02 6.87 2.32
N PRO A 76 -5.21 7.89 1.97
CA PRO A 76 -3.79 7.71 1.76
C PRO A 76 -3.07 7.35 3.06
N SER A 77 -2.03 6.54 2.95
CA SER A 77 -1.10 6.28 4.05
C SER A 77 -0.35 7.54 4.45
N THR A 78 0.29 7.51 5.62
CA THR A 78 0.99 8.68 6.19
C THR A 78 2.05 9.28 5.26
N ASN A 79 2.62 8.49 4.35
CA ASN A 79 3.61 8.96 3.39
C ASN A 79 3.04 9.27 1.99
N GLY A 80 1.73 9.10 1.79
CA GLY A 80 1.04 9.32 0.52
C GLY A 80 1.40 8.36 -0.61
N LYS A 81 2.17 7.28 -0.34
CA LYS A 81 2.61 6.33 -1.38
C LYS A 81 1.63 5.19 -1.64
N SER A 82 0.68 5.00 -0.73
CA SER A 82 -0.28 3.90 -0.80
C SER A 82 -1.63 4.33 -0.24
N THR A 83 -2.69 3.65 -0.64
CA THR A 83 -4.03 3.80 -0.07
C THR A 83 -4.27 2.65 0.91
N VAL A 84 -4.75 2.97 2.11
CA VAL A 84 -5.06 1.99 3.14
C VAL A 84 -6.38 1.31 2.81
N VAL A 85 -6.36 -0.01 2.62
CA VAL A 85 -7.56 -0.84 2.38
C VAL A 85 -8.09 -1.40 3.70
N ALA A 86 -7.20 -1.90 4.55
CA ALA A 86 -7.55 -2.38 5.89
C ALA A 86 -6.35 -2.28 6.84
N GLN A 87 -6.58 -2.03 8.12
CA GLN A 87 -5.50 -1.84 9.09
C GLN A 87 -5.94 -2.16 10.52
N SER A 88 -5.17 -2.95 11.27
CA SER A 88 -5.45 -3.28 12.68
C SER A 88 -5.05 -2.17 13.67
N SER A 89 -4.38 -1.11 13.20
CA SER A 89 -3.84 -0.04 14.04
C SER A 89 -2.90 -0.56 15.15
N GLY A 90 -1.93 -1.40 14.76
CA GLY A 90 -0.96 -2.04 15.66
C GLY A 90 -1.33 -3.49 16.01
N LEU A 91 -0.73 -4.01 17.07
CA LEU A 91 -1.02 -5.36 17.55
C LEU A 91 -2.33 -5.36 18.35
N ARG A 92 -3.38 -6.00 17.81
CA ARG A 92 -4.70 -6.08 18.44
C ARG A 92 -5.00 -7.49 18.88
N ARG A 93 -5.62 -7.61 20.06
CA ARG A 93 -6.08 -8.90 20.57
C ARG A 93 -7.38 -9.29 19.88
N VAL A 94 -7.49 -10.55 19.47
CA VAL A 94 -8.75 -11.11 18.97
C VAL A 94 -9.63 -11.43 20.18
N ALA A 95 -10.83 -10.85 20.21
CA ALA A 95 -11.76 -10.98 21.33
C ALA A 95 -12.02 -12.46 21.66
N GLY A 96 -12.07 -12.79 22.96
CA GLY A 96 -12.30 -14.17 23.40
C GLY A 96 -11.12 -15.14 23.21
N THR A 97 -9.94 -14.68 22.77
CA THR A 97 -8.77 -15.55 22.53
C THR A 97 -7.49 -15.03 23.18
N SER A 98 -6.43 -15.84 23.15
CA SER A 98 -5.05 -15.44 23.47
C SER A 98 -4.25 -14.99 22.23
N LEU A 99 -4.92 -14.83 21.08
CA LEU A 99 -4.31 -14.42 19.83
C LEU A 99 -4.25 -12.90 19.73
N SER A 100 -3.14 -12.43 19.19
CA SER A 100 -2.95 -11.04 18.82
C SER A 100 -2.51 -10.96 17.36
N VAL A 101 -3.13 -10.06 16.60
CA VAL A 101 -2.95 -9.90 15.16
C VAL A 101 -2.54 -8.47 14.85
N SER A 102 -1.54 -8.32 13.97
CA SER A 102 -1.21 -7.07 13.32
C SER A 102 -1.36 -7.29 11.81
N LEU A 103 -2.28 -6.56 11.17
CA LEU A 103 -2.56 -6.65 9.74
C LEU A 103 -2.55 -5.26 9.12
N SER A 104 -1.88 -5.13 7.98
CA SER A 104 -1.91 -3.95 7.12
C SER A 104 -2.09 -4.37 5.68
N LEU A 105 -3.17 -3.89 5.05
CA LEU A 105 -3.48 -4.06 3.64
C LEU A 105 -3.45 -2.69 2.97
N SER A 106 -2.63 -2.54 1.93
CA SER A 106 -2.50 -1.29 1.19
C SER A 106 -2.31 -1.49 -0.30
N ARG A 107 -2.96 -0.64 -1.09
CA ARG A 107 -2.80 -0.54 -2.53
C ARG A 107 -1.73 0.50 -2.84
N ALA A 108 -0.80 0.22 -3.76
CA ALA A 108 0.13 1.26 -4.20
C ALA A 108 -0.67 2.37 -4.89
N VAL A 109 -0.48 3.62 -4.48
CA VAL A 109 -0.96 4.73 -5.30
C VAL A 109 -0.04 4.73 -6.50
N GLU A 110 -0.58 4.38 -7.67
CA GLU A 110 0.16 4.51 -8.91
C GLU A 110 0.68 5.94 -8.94
N ALA A 111 2.00 6.09 -8.79
CA ALA A 111 2.60 7.40 -8.79
C ALA A 111 2.19 8.00 -10.12
N ALA A 112 1.33 9.04 -10.09
CA ALA A 112 0.88 9.72 -11.29
C ALA A 112 2.09 9.82 -12.20
N PRO A 113 2.02 9.32 -13.45
CA PRO A 113 3.18 9.30 -14.33
C PRO A 113 3.80 10.66 -14.18
N ARG A 114 5.10 10.73 -13.86
CA ARG A 114 5.81 11.99 -13.67
C ARG A 114 5.79 12.71 -15.02
N GLY A 115 4.62 13.26 -15.36
CA GLY A 115 4.40 14.13 -16.47
C GLY A 115 5.43 15.21 -16.26
N CYS A 116 6.20 15.47 -17.31
CA CYS A 116 7.31 16.39 -17.31
C CYS A 116 6.84 17.67 -16.63
N LEU A 117 7.10 17.80 -15.32
CA LEU A 117 6.72 18.99 -14.58
C LEU A 117 7.46 20.08 -15.30
N ALA A 118 6.68 20.98 -15.93
CA ALA A 118 7.20 22.08 -16.70
C ALA A 118 8.28 22.72 -15.83
N ALA A 119 9.53 22.62 -16.27
CA ALA A 119 10.64 23.20 -15.54
C ALA A 119 10.26 24.65 -15.21
N PRO A 120 10.47 25.12 -13.98
CA PRO A 120 10.17 26.50 -13.63
C PRO A 120 10.88 27.42 -14.65
N PRO A 121 10.24 28.52 -15.08
CA PRO A 121 10.61 29.30 -16.27
C PRO A 121 11.97 30.03 -16.20
N LYS A 122 12.86 29.68 -15.27
CA LYS A 122 14.15 30.34 -15.07
C LYS A 122 15.37 29.56 -15.58
N GLU A 123 15.20 28.39 -16.17
CA GLU A 123 16.34 27.64 -16.72
C GLU A 123 16.00 27.03 -18.08
N ALA A 124 15.99 27.88 -19.11
CA ALA A 124 15.59 27.59 -20.48
C ALA A 124 16.53 26.64 -21.26
N ASN A 125 17.42 25.89 -20.61
CA ASN A 125 18.43 25.08 -21.27
C ASN A 125 18.65 23.68 -20.69
N ARG A 126 17.62 23.06 -20.08
CA ARG A 126 17.69 21.65 -19.66
C ARG A 126 16.88 20.76 -20.59
N ARG A 127 17.56 19.75 -21.13
CA ARG A 127 16.97 18.65 -21.92
C ARG A 127 15.84 18.01 -21.13
N CYS A 128 14.73 17.70 -21.79
CA CYS A 128 13.71 16.85 -21.20
C CYS A 128 14.31 15.46 -20.93
N PRO A 129 14.34 14.97 -19.67
CA PRO A 129 14.98 13.70 -19.34
C PRO A 129 14.25 12.50 -19.93
N SER A 130 12.96 12.66 -20.32
CA SER A 130 12.14 11.59 -20.89
C SER A 130 12.29 11.44 -22.41
N CYS A 131 12.42 12.53 -23.18
CA CYS A 131 12.44 12.45 -24.65
C CYS A 131 13.77 12.90 -25.29
N ARG A 132 14.77 13.34 -24.51
CA ARG A 132 16.07 13.86 -25.00
C ARG A 132 15.99 14.95 -26.08
N VAL A 133 14.81 15.50 -26.37
CA VAL A 133 14.63 16.54 -27.38
C VAL A 133 15.35 17.81 -26.91
N THR A 134 16.33 18.24 -27.69
CA THR A 134 16.96 19.54 -27.57
C THR A 134 16.09 20.58 -28.28
N LYS A 135 15.77 21.67 -27.59
CA LYS A 135 15.10 22.82 -28.19
C LYS A 135 16.06 23.47 -29.19
N ASP A 136 15.93 23.20 -30.49
CA ASP A 136 16.63 23.97 -31.52
C ASP A 136 15.97 25.36 -31.61
N PRO A 137 16.73 26.47 -31.59
CA PRO A 137 16.19 27.82 -31.76
C PRO A 137 15.44 28.04 -33.08
N ARG A 138 15.54 27.13 -34.05
CA ARG A 138 14.86 27.19 -35.36
C ARG A 138 13.58 26.35 -35.45
N GLY A 139 13.15 25.73 -34.36
CA GLY A 139 11.93 24.92 -34.29
C GLY A 139 12.20 23.44 -34.00
N PHE A 140 11.19 22.74 -33.49
CA PHE A 140 11.29 21.30 -33.22
C PHE A 140 11.41 20.53 -34.54
N SER A 141 12.56 19.92 -34.82
CA SER A 141 12.64 18.86 -35.83
C SER A 141 12.00 17.60 -35.24
N ALA A 142 10.92 17.13 -35.85
CA ALA A 142 10.21 15.93 -35.43
C ALA A 142 11.05 14.68 -35.75
N GLY A 143 12.00 14.34 -34.88
CA GLY A 143 12.44 12.96 -34.72
C GLY A 143 11.32 12.18 -34.03
N ALA A 144 11.04 10.96 -34.49
CA ALA A 144 9.80 10.21 -34.31
C ALA A 144 9.34 9.85 -32.86
N ASP A 145 9.97 10.39 -31.80
CA ASP A 145 9.63 10.12 -30.40
C ASP A 145 9.41 11.40 -29.59
N VAL A 146 8.51 12.26 -30.06
CA VAL A 146 8.03 13.42 -29.29
C VAL A 146 6.92 12.92 -28.35
N CYS A 147 7.12 13.04 -27.03
CA CYS A 147 6.06 12.67 -26.08
C CYS A 147 4.81 13.54 -26.31
N ALA A 148 3.63 12.97 -26.09
CA ALA A 148 2.34 13.63 -26.34
C ALA A 148 2.21 15.01 -25.66
N LEU A 149 2.92 15.23 -24.55
CA LEU A 149 2.99 16.52 -23.85
C LEU A 149 3.78 17.61 -24.60
N CYS A 150 4.77 17.24 -25.40
CA CYS A 150 5.53 18.18 -26.24
C CYS A 150 4.78 18.52 -27.54
N ALA A 151 3.98 17.58 -28.06
CA ALA A 151 3.19 17.79 -29.28
C ALA A 151 2.02 18.79 -29.11
N SER A 152 1.49 18.94 -27.89
CA SER A 152 0.36 19.84 -27.61
C SER A 152 0.73 21.32 -27.46
N ARG A 153 2.03 21.66 -27.42
CA ARG A 153 2.51 23.04 -27.38
C ARG A 153 2.73 23.55 -28.80
N GLY A 154 1.68 24.13 -29.38
CA GLY A 154 1.74 24.78 -30.70
C GLY A 154 2.84 25.86 -30.80
N PRO A 155 3.29 26.19 -32.02
CA PRO A 155 4.36 27.16 -32.23
C PRO A 155 3.98 28.54 -31.66
N PRO A 156 4.95 29.30 -31.10
CA PRO A 156 4.67 30.64 -30.60
C PRO A 156 4.24 31.55 -31.77
N ALA A 157 3.12 32.25 -31.59
CA ALA A 157 2.65 33.25 -32.53
C ALA A 157 3.72 34.33 -32.73
N LYS A 158 4.13 34.56 -33.98
CA LYS A 158 5.03 35.66 -34.35
C LYS A 158 4.27 36.98 -34.13
N LYS A 159 4.80 37.84 -33.26
CA LYS A 159 4.40 39.26 -33.16
C LYS A 159 5.27 40.08 -34.09
#